data_AF-A0A7K2PH12-F1
#
_entry.id   AF-A0A7K2PH12-F1
#
_cell.length_a   1.000
_cell.length_b   1.000
_cell.length_c   1.000
_cell.angle_alpha   90.00
_cell.angle_beta   90.00
_cell.angle_gamma   90.00
#
_symmetry.space_group_name_H-M   'P 1'
#
loop_
_entity.id
_entity.type
_entity.pdbx_description
1 polymer ?
#
loop_
_entity_poly.entity_id
_entity_poly.type
_entity_poly.pdbx_seq_one_letter_code
_entity_poly.pdbx_strand_id
1 'polypeptide(L)'
;MSSHGRALPGEPDETAAESRPATDRTDPLPTVDLDVDLSSHELLRRAHVVDALGPDWDPVAVLRGEEAAYELLYSGLSAEQQRVYDELVSAGVLPRRGGGDAAA
;
A
#
# COMPACT_ATOMS: atom_id res chain seq x y z
N MET A 1 5.01 6.78 15.50
CA MET A 1 5.53 7.64 14.42
C MET A 1 6.80 8.29 14.92
N SER A 2 7.92 7.57 14.84
CA SER A 2 9.19 8.04 15.40
C SER A 2 9.86 8.99 14.40
N SER A 3 9.74 10.29 14.66
CA SER A 3 10.52 11.33 14.00
C SER A 3 12.00 11.14 14.32
N HIS A 4 12.80 10.79 13.32
CA HIS A 4 14.25 10.66 13.47
C HIS A 4 14.86 12.06 13.49
N GLY A 5 14.79 12.73 14.64
CA GLY A 5 15.59 13.91 14.93
C GLY A 5 17.03 13.50 15.16
N ARG A 6 17.83 13.42 14.08
CA ARG A 6 19.28 13.27 14.21
C ARG A 6 19.88 14.64 14.44
N ALA A 7 20.05 15.02 15.70
CA ALA A 7 20.95 16.10 16.07
C ALA A 7 22.37 15.69 15.68
N LEU A 8 22.97 16.39 14.73
CA LEU A 8 24.40 16.30 14.42
C LEU A 8 25.12 17.35 15.28
N PRO A 9 26.09 16.97 16.14
CA PRO A 9 26.90 17.95 16.86
C PRO A 9 28.06 18.38 15.95
N GLY A 10 27.98 19.60 15.43
CA GLY A 10 29.05 20.20 14.64
C GLY A 10 28.59 21.38 13.79
N GLU A 11 27.94 22.38 14.40
CA GLU A 11 27.69 23.68 13.75
C GLU A 11 28.93 24.57 13.94
N PRO A 12 29.65 24.98 12.88
CA PRO A 12 30.45 26.19 12.95
C PRO A 12 29.50 27.40 12.78
N ASP A 13 29.43 28.20 13.85
CA ASP A 13 28.90 29.57 13.95
C ASP A 13 28.02 30.09 12.80
N GLU A 14 26.76 30.38 13.17
CA GLU A 14 25.89 31.32 12.47
C GLU A 14 26.65 32.61 12.13
N THR A 15 27.05 32.77 10.88
CA THR A 15 27.16 34.11 10.31
C THR A 15 25.92 34.33 9.47
N ALA A 16 25.06 35.19 10.00
CA ALA A 16 23.94 35.79 9.32
C ALA A 16 24.40 36.40 7.99
N ALA A 17 24.39 35.59 6.93
CA ALA A 17 24.42 36.08 5.56
C ALA A 17 23.02 36.61 5.27
N GLU A 18 22.82 37.87 5.63
CA GLU A 18 21.94 38.85 4.99
C GLU A 18 21.04 38.26 3.90
N SER A 19 19.75 38.13 4.21
CA SER A 19 18.71 37.88 3.21
C SER A 19 18.78 38.95 2.12
N ARG A 20 19.54 38.67 1.05
CA ARG A 20 19.56 39.48 -0.17
C ARG A 20 18.15 39.52 -0.75
N PRO A 21 17.74 40.66 -1.35
CA PRO A 21 16.40 40.80 -1.89
C PRO A 21 16.15 39.72 -2.94
N ALA A 22 14.97 39.09 -2.88
CA ALA A 22 14.55 37.97 -3.72
C ALA A 22 14.45 38.27 -5.23
N THR A 23 14.92 39.45 -5.65
CA THR A 23 14.90 39.95 -7.04
C THR A 23 16.06 39.43 -7.89
N ASP A 24 17.01 38.69 -7.31
CA ASP A 24 18.05 37.93 -8.02
C ASP A 24 17.76 36.42 -8.00
N ARG A 25 16.48 36.03 -7.96
CA ARG A 25 16.10 34.64 -8.21
C ARG A 25 16.18 34.43 -9.72
N THR A 26 17.38 34.07 -10.17
CA THR A 26 17.69 33.54 -11.50
C THR A 26 16.50 32.80 -12.07
N ASP A 27 16.14 33.11 -13.33
CA ASP A 27 15.07 32.44 -14.06
C ASP A 27 15.06 30.94 -13.75
N PRO A 28 13.89 30.34 -13.44
CA PRO A 28 13.83 28.92 -13.15
C PRO A 28 14.42 28.17 -14.33
N LEU A 29 15.49 27.42 -14.06
CA LEU A 29 16.18 26.63 -15.08
C LEU A 29 15.15 25.70 -15.75
N PRO A 30 15.29 25.46 -17.07
CA PRO A 30 14.37 24.57 -17.76
C PRO A 30 14.37 23.20 -17.09
N THR A 31 13.20 22.74 -16.68
CA THR A 31 13.00 21.41 -16.13
C THR A 31 13.01 20.38 -17.25
N VAL A 32 13.61 19.23 -16.99
CA VAL A 32 13.54 18.06 -17.88
C VAL A 32 12.58 17.04 -17.29
N ASP A 33 11.85 16.35 -18.17
CA ASP A 33 10.98 15.27 -17.75
C ASP A 33 11.83 14.06 -17.32
N LEU A 34 11.52 13.52 -16.15
CA LEU A 34 12.13 12.32 -15.60
C LEU A 34 11.09 11.21 -15.58
N ASP A 35 11.31 10.20 -16.42
CA ASP A 35 10.57 8.95 -16.40
C ASP A 35 11.49 7.83 -15.90
N VAL A 36 11.02 7.04 -14.93
CA VAL A 36 11.77 5.94 -14.31
C VAL A 36 10.91 4.69 -14.33
N ASP A 37 11.29 3.71 -15.15
CA ASP A 37 10.67 2.39 -15.14
C ASP A 37 11.15 1.56 -13.93
N LEU A 38 10.21 1.25 -13.04
CA LEU A 38 10.46 0.44 -11.84
C LEU A 38 10.02 -1.02 -11.99
N SER A 39 9.60 -1.46 -13.18
CA SER A 39 9.04 -2.80 -13.39
C SER A 39 9.98 -3.92 -12.94
N SER A 40 11.28 -3.80 -13.24
CA SER A 40 12.29 -4.77 -12.80
C SER A 40 12.51 -4.76 -11.29
N HIS A 41 12.53 -3.56 -10.69
CA HIS A 41 12.68 -3.39 -9.24
C HIS A 41 11.48 -3.96 -8.48
N GLU A 42 10.26 -3.78 -9.00
CA GLU A 42 9.06 -4.37 -8.42
C GLU A 42 9.05 -5.89 -8.55
N LEU A 43 9.50 -6.45 -9.68
CA LEU A 43 9.63 -7.89 -9.84
C LEU A 43 10.63 -8.49 -8.82
N LEU A 44 11.78 -7.84 -8.63
CA LEU A 44 12.76 -8.23 -7.60
C LEU A 44 12.18 -8.11 -6.18
N ARG A 45 11.46 -7.02 -5.89
CA ARG A 45 10.78 -6.83 -4.59
C ARG A 45 9.79 -7.97 -4.33
N ARG A 46 8.96 -8.33 -5.31
CA ARG A 46 8.01 -9.45 -5.19
C ARG A 46 8.71 -10.79 -4.99
N ALA A 47 9.80 -11.04 -5.71
CA ALA A 47 10.59 -12.26 -5.53
C ALA A 47 11.14 -12.37 -4.10
N HIS A 48 11.68 -11.28 -3.54
CA HIS A 48 12.13 -11.25 -2.15
C HIS A 48 11.01 -11.46 -1.13
N VAL A 49 9.80 -10.96 -1.40
CA VAL A 49 8.64 -11.22 -0.54
C VAL A 49 8.30 -12.71 -0.53
N VAL A 50 8.24 -13.36 -1.69
CA VAL A 50 7.95 -14.80 -1.79
C VAL A 50 9.04 -15.63 -1.12
N ASP A 51 10.31 -15.27 -1.30
CA ASP A 51 11.44 -15.93 -0.62
C ASP A 51 11.35 -15.81 0.91
N ALA A 52 10.99 -14.63 1.43
CA ALA A 52 10.84 -14.38 2.86
C ALA A 52 9.67 -15.17 3.51
N LEU A 53 8.65 -15.56 2.74
CA LEU A 53 7.56 -16.42 3.23
C LEU A 53 8.02 -17.86 3.48
N GLY A 54 9.14 -18.27 2.87
CA GLY A 54 9.77 -19.56 3.09
C GLY A 54 9.16 -20.72 2.28
N PRO A 55 9.84 -21.88 2.27
CA PRO A 55 9.46 -23.01 1.43
C PRO A 55 8.16 -23.71 1.85
N ASP A 56 7.72 -23.51 3.09
CA ASP A 56 6.50 -24.11 3.63
C ASP A 56 5.25 -23.25 3.36
N TRP A 57 5.40 -22.10 2.71
CA TRP A 57 4.27 -21.24 2.38
C TRP A 57 3.41 -21.87 1.27
N ASP A 58 2.18 -22.27 1.63
CA ASP A 58 1.17 -22.75 0.70
C ASP A 58 0.17 -21.61 0.38
N PRO A 59 0.28 -20.92 -0.77
CA PRO A 59 -0.63 -19.84 -1.14
C PRO A 59 -2.08 -20.31 -1.29
N VAL A 60 -2.29 -21.57 -1.67
CA VAL A 60 -3.64 -22.14 -1.81
C VAL A 60 -4.26 -22.37 -0.44
N ALA A 61 -3.48 -22.84 0.55
CA ALA A 61 -3.96 -22.95 1.92
C ALA A 61 -4.34 -21.59 2.52
N VAL A 62 -3.56 -20.53 2.23
CA VAL A 62 -3.89 -19.17 2.68
C VAL A 62 -5.20 -18.70 2.08
N LEU A 63 -5.39 -18.82 0.76
CA LEU A 63 -6.64 -18.42 0.09
C LEU A 63 -7.86 -19.19 0.61
N ARG A 64 -7.71 -20.50 0.86
CA ARG A 64 -8.79 -21.30 1.48
C ARG A 64 -9.09 -20.84 2.91
N GLY A 65 -8.07 -20.45 3.66
CA GLY A 65 -8.23 -19.89 5.01
C GLY A 65 -8.99 -18.57 5.00
N GLU A 66 -8.70 -17.70 4.03
CA GLU A 66 -9.42 -16.44 3.83
C GLU A 66 -10.90 -16.68 3.49
N GLU A 67 -11.20 -17.59 2.55
CA GLU A 67 -12.58 -17.97 2.23
C GLU A 67 -13.30 -18.49 3.49
N ALA A 68 -12.68 -19.42 4.24
CA ALA A 68 -13.25 -19.95 5.46
C ALA A 68 -13.48 -18.86 6.54
N ALA A 69 -12.62 -17.85 6.62
CA ALA A 69 -12.81 -16.72 7.52
C ALA A 69 -14.01 -15.85 7.08
N TYR A 70 -14.16 -15.60 5.77
CA TYR A 70 -15.34 -14.92 5.21
C TYR A 70 -16.63 -15.68 5.49
N GLU A 71 -16.61 -17.01 5.32
CA GLU A 71 -17.73 -17.89 5.64
C GLU A 71 -18.19 -17.75 7.09
N LEU A 72 -17.23 -17.66 8.02
CA LEU A 72 -17.47 -17.48 9.45
C LEU A 72 -17.99 -16.07 9.77
N LEU A 73 -17.43 -15.03 9.16
CA LEU A 73 -17.83 -13.64 9.39
C LEU A 73 -19.31 -13.40 9.10
N TYR A 74 -19.81 -14.01 8.03
CA TYR A 74 -21.22 -13.94 7.62
C TYR A 74 -22.00 -15.22 7.98
N SER A 75 -21.51 -15.97 8.98
CA SER A 75 -22.26 -17.09 9.55
C SER A 75 -23.29 -16.60 10.57
N GLY A 76 -24.39 -17.33 10.71
CA GLY A 76 -25.38 -17.07 11.76
C GLY A 76 -26.12 -15.74 11.65
N LEU A 77 -26.20 -15.16 10.44
CA LEU A 77 -26.97 -13.94 10.22
C LEU A 77 -28.45 -14.15 10.53
N SER A 78 -29.04 -13.18 11.23
CA SER A 78 -30.49 -13.10 11.32
C SER A 78 -31.12 -12.84 9.95
N ALA A 79 -32.44 -13.04 9.83
CA ALA A 79 -33.15 -12.85 8.56
C ALA A 79 -32.95 -11.43 7.97
N GLU A 80 -32.95 -10.39 8.81
CA GLU A 80 -32.74 -9.01 8.33
C GLU A 80 -31.28 -8.78 7.92
N GLN A 81 -30.32 -9.33 8.67
CA GLN A 81 -28.91 -9.25 8.29
C GLN A 81 -28.61 -10.00 7.00
N GLN A 82 -29.26 -11.16 6.78
CA GLN A 82 -29.14 -11.91 5.54
C GLN A 82 -29.70 -11.10 4.36
N ARG A 83 -30.85 -10.42 4.54
CA ARG A 83 -31.44 -9.55 3.52
C ARG A 83 -30.47 -8.43 3.10
N VAL A 84 -29.85 -7.77 4.07
CA VAL A 84 -28.85 -6.72 3.82
C VAL A 84 -27.61 -7.30 3.15
N TYR A 85 -27.12 -8.46 3.60
CA TYR A 85 -25.99 -9.15 2.95
C TYR A 85 -26.29 -9.43 1.47
N ASP A 86 -27.46 -10.00 1.17
CA ASP A 86 -27.87 -10.31 -0.20
C ASP A 86 -27.97 -9.04 -1.07
N GLU A 87 -28.48 -7.93 -0.51
CA GLU A 87 -28.53 -6.62 -1.18
C GLU A 87 -27.11 -6.11 -1.52
N LEU A 88 -26.19 -6.18 -0.55
CA LEU A 88 -24.80 -5.74 -0.75
C LEU A 88 -24.05 -6.61 -1.78
N VAL A 89 -24.31 -7.92 -1.80
CA VAL A 89 -23.77 -8.82 -2.84
C VAL A 89 -24.35 -8.45 -4.20
N SER A 90 -25.65 -8.21 -4.30
CA SER A 90 -26.31 -7.82 -5.56
C SER A 90 -25.81 -6.47 -6.10
N ALA A 91 -25.44 -5.55 -5.22
CA ALA A 91 -24.86 -4.26 -5.55
C ALA A 91 -23.37 -4.33 -5.89
N GLY A 92 -22.72 -5.50 -5.74
CA GLY A 92 -21.28 -5.67 -5.96
C GLY A 92 -20.40 -5.06 -4.85
N VAL A 93 -20.99 -4.70 -3.71
CA VAL A 93 -20.25 -4.17 -2.55
C VAL A 93 -19.55 -5.31 -1.79
N LEU A 94 -20.21 -6.46 -1.68
CA LEU A 94 -19.65 -7.65 -1.06
C LEU A 94 -19.41 -8.76 -2.10
N PRO A 95 -18.34 -9.55 -1.94
CA PRO A 95 -18.11 -10.71 -2.78
C PRO A 95 -19.19 -11.77 -2.52
N ARG A 96 -19.51 -12.54 -3.56
CA ARG A 96 -20.43 -13.67 -3.43
C ARG A 96 -19.76 -14.82 -2.69
N ARG A 97 -20.46 -15.37 -1.71
CA ARG A 97 -20.08 -16.59 -0.99
C ARG A 97 -19.67 -17.73 -1.92
N GLY A 98 -18.47 -18.29 -1.76
CA GLY A 98 -17.95 -19.38 -2.61
C GLY A 98 -17.66 -19.00 -4.05
N GLY A 99 -17.82 -17.72 -4.41
CA GLY A 99 -17.43 -17.16 -5.69
C GLY A 99 -16.09 -16.47 -5.51
N GLY A 100 -15.03 -17.26 -5.39
CA GLY A 100 -13.68 -16.73 -5.52
C GLY A 100 -13.63 -15.95 -6.83
N ASP A 101 -13.28 -14.67 -6.76
CA ASP A 101 -13.03 -13.82 -7.92
C ASP A 101 -11.70 -14.26 -8.56
N ALA A 102 -11.61 -15.55 -8.91
CA ALA A 102 -10.68 -16.08 -9.88
C ALA A 102 -11.23 -15.74 -11.27
N ALA A 103 -11.42 -14.45 -11.52
CA ALA A 103 -11.74 -13.93 -12.82
C ALA A 103 -10.44 -13.86 -13.64
N ALA A 104 -10.43 -14.69 -14.69
CA ALA A 104 -9.90 -14.47 -16.05
C ALA A 104 -8.49 -13.89 -16.25
#